data_AF-A0A437SST2-F1
#
_entry.id   AF-A0A437SST2-F1
#
_cell.length_a   1.000
_cell.length_b   1.000
_cell.length_c   1.000
_cell.angle_alpha   90.00
_cell.angle_beta   90.00
_cell.angle_gamma   90.00
#
_symmetry.space_group_name_H-M   'P 1'
#
loop_
_entity.id
_entity.type
_entity.pdbx_description
1 polymer ?
#
loop_
_entity_poly.entity_id
_entity_poly.type
_entity_poly.pdbx_seq_one_letter_code
_entity_poly.pdbx_strand_id
1 'polypeptide(L)'
;MIVQEVKDMLRPKYEGEDLQHIIYRSLVRIKRNKFLYLNIIAWTDAAEKRYLRGKLQDLLMDFLRMYAAKRYGISNRNLRRNMLNIYSQVYFWLVTDCQESVEDMYHNLLIIVPSMEGHRCSFERKLKY
;
A
#
# COMPACT_ATOMS: atom_id res chain seq x y z
N MET A 1 7.85 24.28 -0.01
CA MET A 1 7.87 23.89 1.42
C MET A 1 6.90 22.72 1.70
N ILE A 2 5.61 22.85 1.35
CA ILE A 2 4.58 21.81 1.53
C ILE A 2 4.97 20.43 0.98
N VAL A 3 5.60 20.36 -0.20
CA VAL A 3 5.96 19.08 -0.84
C VAL A 3 7.02 18.30 -0.04
N GLN A 4 7.93 18.99 0.64
CA GLN A 4 9.00 18.33 1.40
C GLN A 4 8.49 17.86 2.77
N GLU A 5 7.60 18.63 3.42
CA GLU A 5 6.89 18.19 4.63
C GLU A 5 5.94 17.03 4.36
N VAL A 6 5.20 17.05 3.23
CA VAL A 6 4.38 15.92 2.80
C VAL A 6 5.25 14.70 2.50
N LYS A 7 6.42 14.88 1.86
CA LYS A 7 7.39 13.80 1.68
C LYS A 7 7.87 13.26 3.02
N ASP A 8 8.20 14.08 4.00
CA ASP A 8 8.70 13.62 5.31
C ASP A 8 7.59 13.01 6.19
N MET A 9 6.34 13.46 6.05
CA MET A 9 5.17 12.85 6.71
C MET A 9 4.78 11.49 6.12
N LEU A 10 5.01 11.30 4.82
CA LEU A 10 4.78 10.07 4.08
C LEU A 10 6.01 9.17 4.05
N ARG A 11 7.20 9.72 4.32
CA ARG A 11 8.44 8.97 4.36
C ARG A 11 8.39 8.11 5.60
N PRO A 12 8.41 6.81 5.41
CA PRO A 12 8.19 5.98 6.53
C PRO A 12 9.47 5.67 7.27
N LYS A 13 9.44 5.83 8.59
CA LYS A 13 10.42 5.23 9.48
C LYS A 13 10.04 3.74 9.64
N TYR A 14 10.39 2.91 8.66
CA TYR A 14 10.11 1.46 8.65
C TYR A 14 11.31 0.59 9.02
N GLU A 15 12.30 1.16 9.70
CA GLU A 15 13.41 0.35 10.21
C GLU A 15 12.87 -0.59 11.31
N GLY A 16 12.73 -1.87 10.97
CA GLY A 16 12.38 -2.94 11.91
C GLY A 16 10.89 -3.25 12.09
N GLU A 17 9.96 -2.46 11.53
CA GLU A 17 8.52 -2.73 11.64
C GLU A 17 8.03 -3.79 10.63
N ASP A 18 7.12 -4.67 11.06
CA ASP A 18 6.43 -5.63 10.20
C ASP A 18 5.38 -4.96 9.32
N LEU A 19 5.17 -5.46 8.09
CA LEU A 19 4.24 -4.89 7.11
C LEU A 19 2.82 -4.79 7.68
N GLN A 20 2.41 -5.77 8.48
CA GLN A 20 1.09 -5.80 9.11
C GLN A 20 0.88 -4.59 10.03
N HIS A 21 1.86 -4.29 10.87
CA HIS A 21 1.84 -3.13 11.77
C HIS A 21 1.81 -1.80 10.99
N ILE A 22 2.59 -1.73 9.91
CA ILE A 22 2.64 -0.56 9.02
C ILE A 22 1.28 -0.31 8.36
N ILE A 23 0.65 -1.36 7.83
CA ILE A 23 -0.67 -1.26 7.20
C ILE A 23 -1.70 -0.77 8.21
N TYR A 24 -1.79 -1.41 9.38
CA TYR A 24 -2.77 -1.05 10.40
C TYR A 24 -2.61 0.42 10.86
N ARG A 25 -1.38 0.84 11.21
CA ARG A 25 -1.12 2.23 11.62
C ARG A 25 -1.44 3.24 10.51
N SER A 26 -1.18 2.89 9.26
CA SER A 26 -1.50 3.75 8.13
C SER A 26 -3.01 3.93 7.97
N LEU A 27 -3.79 2.85 8.11
CA LEU A 27 -5.26 2.92 8.07
C LEU A 27 -5.83 3.77 9.21
N VAL A 28 -5.33 3.60 10.44
CA VAL A 28 -5.72 4.44 11.58
C VAL A 28 -5.45 5.93 11.27
N ARG A 29 -4.27 6.24 10.71
CA ARG A 29 -3.89 7.61 10.36
C ARG A 29 -4.78 8.18 9.24
N ILE A 30 -5.12 7.37 8.24
CA ILE A 30 -6.03 7.75 7.15
C ILE A 30 -7.40 8.11 7.72
N LYS A 31 -8.01 7.22 8.51
CA LYS A 31 -9.33 7.46 9.12
C LYS A 31 -9.35 8.70 10.00
N ARG A 32 -8.33 8.89 10.84
CA ARG A 32 -8.20 10.08 11.72
C ARG A 32 -8.12 11.39 10.95
N ASN A 33 -7.54 11.38 9.76
CA ASN A 33 -7.33 12.57 8.94
C ASN A 33 -8.22 12.58 7.69
N LYS A 34 -9.33 11.83 7.68
CA LYS A 34 -10.15 11.63 6.47
C LYS A 34 -10.59 12.92 5.79
N PHE A 35 -11.00 13.93 6.57
CA PHE A 35 -11.44 15.22 6.04
C PHE A 35 -10.35 15.96 5.28
N LEU A 36 -9.10 15.89 5.76
CA LEU A 36 -7.96 16.47 5.05
C LEU A 36 -7.80 15.81 3.67
N TYR A 37 -7.84 14.47 3.60
CA TYR A 37 -7.71 13.76 2.34
C TYR A 37 -8.90 14.01 1.40
N LEU A 38 -10.12 14.03 1.93
CA LEU A 38 -11.32 14.35 1.16
C LEU A 38 -11.29 15.77 0.61
N ASN A 39 -10.83 16.75 1.39
CA ASN A 39 -10.67 18.13 0.93
C ASN A 39 -9.60 18.25 -0.15
N ILE A 40 -8.47 17.54 -0.02
CA ILE A 40 -7.46 17.45 -1.08
C ILE A 40 -8.10 16.89 -2.35
N ILE A 41 -8.89 15.82 -2.26
CA ILE A 41 -9.59 15.24 -3.42
C ILE A 41 -10.65 16.20 -3.98
N ALA A 42 -11.36 16.95 -3.15
CA ALA A 42 -12.40 17.86 -3.60
C ALA A 42 -11.81 19.08 -4.32
N TRP A 43 -10.72 19.63 -3.82
CA TRP A 43 -10.19 20.94 -4.23
C TRP A 43 -9.05 20.88 -5.24
N THR A 44 -8.50 19.70 -5.52
CA THR A 44 -7.47 19.54 -6.56
C THR A 44 -8.08 19.40 -7.95
N ASP A 45 -7.40 19.96 -8.94
CA ASP A 45 -7.78 19.82 -10.34
C ASP A 45 -7.46 18.40 -10.88
N ALA A 46 -7.90 18.10 -12.10
CA ALA A 46 -7.70 16.78 -12.69
C ALA A 46 -6.22 16.44 -12.95
N ALA A 47 -5.35 17.42 -13.19
CA ALA A 47 -3.92 17.21 -13.40
C ALA A 47 -3.22 16.90 -12.06
N GLU A 48 -3.53 17.66 -11.02
CA GLU A 48 -3.04 17.48 -9.65
C GLU A 48 -3.50 16.14 -9.06
N LYS A 49 -4.76 15.75 -9.27
CA LYS A 49 -5.28 14.42 -8.88
C LYS A 49 -4.48 13.29 -9.49
N ARG A 50 -4.15 13.40 -10.79
CA ARG A 50 -3.34 12.39 -11.49
C ARG A 50 -1.92 12.34 -10.94
N TYR A 51 -1.33 13.50 -10.65
CA TYR A 51 0.00 13.59 -10.06
C TYR A 51 0.06 12.96 -8.66
N LEU A 52 -0.87 13.34 -7.78
CA LEU A 52 -0.99 12.80 -6.42
C LEU A 52 -1.22 11.29 -6.43
N ARG A 53 -2.13 10.81 -7.29
CA ARG A 53 -2.35 9.38 -7.49
C ARG A 53 -1.06 8.66 -7.89
N GLY A 54 -0.31 9.20 -8.85
CA GLY A 54 0.97 8.63 -9.26
C GLY A 54 1.96 8.53 -8.10
N LYS A 55 2.11 9.60 -7.31
CA LYS A 55 2.99 9.61 -6.14
C LYS A 55 2.60 8.61 -5.06
N LEU A 56 1.32 8.45 -4.79
CA LEU A 56 0.83 7.45 -3.84
C LEU A 56 1.07 6.02 -4.33
N GLN A 57 0.88 5.77 -5.63
CA GLN A 57 1.17 4.48 -6.24
C GLN A 57 2.66 4.13 -6.20
N ASP A 58 3.54 5.10 -6.49
CA ASP A 58 4.99 4.94 -6.40
C ASP A 58 5.42 4.58 -4.97
N LEU A 59 4.92 5.31 -3.97
CA LEU A 59 5.18 5.04 -2.56
C LEU A 59 4.72 3.64 -2.15
N LEU A 60 3.49 3.26 -2.49
CA LEU A 60 2.98 1.91 -2.19
C LEU A 60 3.82 0.83 -2.88
N MET A 61 4.25 1.06 -4.13
CA MET A 61 5.11 0.12 -4.86
C MET A 61 6.45 -0.07 -4.16
N ASP A 62 7.08 1.01 -3.69
CA ASP A 62 8.37 0.92 -2.98
C ASP A 62 8.24 0.16 -1.66
N PHE A 63 7.15 0.34 -0.94
CA PHE A 63 6.89 -0.42 0.29
C PHE A 63 6.72 -1.92 0.01
N LEU A 64 5.92 -2.25 -1.01
CA LEU A 64 5.71 -3.64 -1.40
C LEU A 64 6.99 -4.29 -1.92
N ARG A 65 7.86 -3.53 -2.60
CA ARG A 65 9.20 -3.99 -2.99
C ARG A 65 10.07 -4.25 -1.77
N MET A 66 10.06 -3.39 -0.75
CA MET A 66 10.80 -3.64 0.49
C MET A 66 10.32 -4.90 1.21
N TYR A 67 9.01 -5.14 1.23
CA TYR A 67 8.43 -6.38 1.76
C TYR A 67 8.88 -7.59 0.93
N ALA A 68 8.76 -7.50 -0.40
CA ALA A 68 9.13 -8.56 -1.33
C ALA A 68 10.63 -8.87 -1.34
N ALA A 69 11.50 -7.88 -1.10
CA ALA A 69 12.95 -8.10 -1.01
C ALA A 69 13.30 -9.10 0.11
N LYS A 70 12.50 -9.13 1.19
CA LYS A 70 12.64 -10.10 2.29
C LYS A 70 12.02 -11.47 1.98
N ARG A 71 11.22 -11.59 0.91
CA ARG A 71 10.51 -12.81 0.51
C ARG A 71 10.75 -13.11 -0.97
N TYR A 72 11.76 -13.93 -1.25
CA TYR A 72 12.16 -14.32 -2.61
C TYR A 72 10.97 -14.77 -3.49
N GLY A 73 10.92 -14.32 -4.75
CA GLY A 73 10.08 -14.93 -5.80
C GLY A 73 8.86 -14.14 -6.27
N ILE A 74 8.69 -12.87 -5.88
CA ILE A 74 7.54 -12.06 -6.29
C ILE A 74 7.86 -11.27 -7.58
N SER A 75 7.05 -11.44 -8.62
CA SER A 75 7.23 -10.70 -9.87
C SER A 75 6.80 -9.22 -9.73
N ASN A 76 7.49 -8.31 -10.41
CA ASN A 76 7.09 -6.90 -10.49
C ASN A 76 5.65 -6.71 -10.99
N ARG A 77 5.17 -7.61 -11.86
CA ARG A 77 3.79 -7.60 -12.36
C ARG A 77 2.79 -7.89 -11.24
N ASN A 78 3.05 -8.88 -10.40
CA ASN A 78 2.20 -9.20 -9.25
C ASN A 78 2.24 -8.09 -8.21
N LEU A 79 3.42 -7.52 -7.92
CA LEU A 79 3.55 -6.37 -7.03
C LEU A 79 2.71 -5.18 -7.52
N ARG A 80 2.80 -4.85 -8.81
CA ARG A 80 2.01 -3.75 -9.38
C ARG A 80 0.51 -4.01 -9.31
N ARG A 81 0.06 -5.24 -9.60
CA ARG A 81 -1.36 -5.61 -9.47
C ARG A 81 -1.85 -5.45 -8.04
N ASN A 82 -1.09 -5.97 -7.07
CA ASN A 82 -1.47 -5.90 -5.66
C ASN A 82 -1.41 -4.46 -5.13
N MET A 83 -0.44 -3.66 -5.56
CA MET A 83 -0.40 -2.22 -5.30
C MET A 83 -1.68 -1.52 -5.76
N LEU A 84 -2.11 -1.76 -7.00
CA LEU A 84 -3.32 -1.14 -7.56
C LEU A 84 -4.57 -1.58 -6.79
N ASN A 85 -4.66 -2.85 -6.39
CA ASN A 85 -5.76 -3.36 -5.57
C ASN A 85 -5.81 -2.68 -4.20
N ILE A 86 -4.68 -2.60 -3.50
CA ILE A 86 -4.57 -1.93 -2.19
C ILE A 86 -4.97 -0.46 -2.33
N TYR A 87 -4.40 0.24 -3.32
CA TYR A 87 -4.73 1.64 -3.59
C TYR A 87 -6.23 1.84 -3.82
N SER A 88 -6.84 0.99 -4.66
CA SER A 88 -8.26 1.10 -5.00
C SER A 88 -9.17 0.86 -3.80
N GLN A 89 -8.87 -0.14 -2.97
CA GLN A 89 -9.67 -0.42 -1.77
C GLN A 89 -9.55 0.73 -0.77
N VAL A 90 -8.34 1.21 -0.49
CA VAL A 90 -8.13 2.31 0.47
C VAL A 90 -8.77 3.60 -0.03
N TYR A 91 -8.64 3.90 -1.33
CA TYR A 91 -9.29 5.06 -1.93
C TYR A 91 -10.81 4.97 -1.83
N PHE A 92 -11.39 3.81 -2.16
CA PHE A 92 -12.83 3.59 -2.07
C PHE A 92 -13.31 3.75 -0.62
N TRP A 93 -12.65 3.09 0.33
CA TRP A 93 -12.94 3.21 1.76
C TRP A 93 -12.88 4.65 2.26
N LEU A 94 -11.93 5.44 1.77
CA LEU A 94 -11.83 6.86 2.11
C LEU A 94 -13.02 7.67 1.56
N VAL A 95 -13.38 7.50 0.29
CA VAL A 95 -14.47 8.28 -0.34
C VAL A 95 -15.85 7.87 0.15
N THR A 96 -15.99 6.67 0.73
CA THR A 96 -17.19 6.23 1.46
C THR A 96 -17.15 6.59 2.93
N ASP A 97 -16.41 7.65 3.30
CA ASP A 97 -16.31 8.20 4.66
C ASP A 97 -15.77 7.23 5.73
N CYS A 98 -15.02 6.21 5.31
CA CYS A 98 -14.53 5.14 6.15
C CYS A 98 -15.64 4.42 6.93
N GLN A 99 -16.75 4.11 6.24
CA GLN A 99 -17.90 3.38 6.79
C GLN A 99 -17.49 2.07 7.48
N GLU A 100 -16.59 1.30 6.86
CA GLU A 100 -16.03 0.08 7.48
C GLU A 100 -15.07 0.43 8.63
N SER A 101 -14.96 -0.46 9.62
CA SER A 101 -13.99 -0.32 10.71
C SER A 101 -12.55 -0.38 10.18
N VAL A 102 -11.59 0.10 10.98
CA VAL A 102 -10.17 0.00 10.58
C VAL A 102 -9.74 -1.46 10.56
N GLU A 103 -10.27 -2.26 11.48
CA GLU A 103 -10.04 -3.68 11.64
C GLU A 103 -10.53 -4.46 10.41
N ASP A 104 -11.74 -4.19 9.93
CA ASP A 104 -12.29 -4.86 8.74
C ASP A 104 -11.47 -4.52 7.50
N MET A 105 -11.16 -3.23 7.32
CA MET A 105 -10.32 -2.76 6.21
C MET A 105 -8.91 -3.38 6.28
N TYR A 106 -8.35 -3.50 7.47
CA TYR A 106 -7.07 -4.15 7.70
C TYR A 106 -7.12 -5.63 7.31
N HIS A 107 -8.14 -6.37 7.74
CA HIS A 107 -8.32 -7.76 7.35
C HIS A 107 -8.49 -7.93 5.83
N ASN A 108 -9.25 -7.04 5.19
CA ASN A 108 -9.41 -7.00 3.73
C ASN A 108 -8.06 -6.83 3.01
N LEU A 109 -7.22 -5.91 3.48
CA LEU A 109 -5.89 -5.71 2.92
C LEU A 109 -4.94 -6.88 3.22
N LEU A 110 -5.06 -7.49 4.40
CA LEU A 110 -4.24 -8.65 4.75
C LEU A 110 -4.52 -9.84 3.85
N ILE A 111 -5.73 -10.05 3.31
CA ILE A 111 -6.00 -11.12 2.34
C ILE A 111 -5.13 -10.97 1.08
N ILE A 112 -4.79 -9.73 0.72
CA ILE A 112 -3.97 -9.43 -0.46
C ILE A 112 -2.49 -9.79 -0.21
N VAL A 113 -2.01 -9.72 1.03
CA VAL A 113 -0.60 -9.89 1.38
C VAL A 113 -0.09 -11.34 1.13
N PRO A 114 -0.77 -12.42 1.57
CA PRO A 114 -0.43 -13.79 1.20
C PRO A 114 -0.49 -14.05 -0.30
N SER A 115 -1.36 -13.35 -1.04
CA SER A 115 -1.41 -13.45 -2.52
C SER A 115 -0.17 -12.88 -3.21
N MET A 116 0.68 -12.16 -2.47
CA MET A 116 2.00 -11.72 -2.93
C MET A 116 3.05 -12.81 -2.71
N GLU A 117 2.85 -13.72 -1.77
CA GLU A 117 3.76 -14.83 -1.52
C GLU A 117 3.64 -15.84 -2.67
N GLY A 118 4.66 -15.90 -3.52
CA GLY A 118 4.64 -16.82 -4.64
C GLY A 118 4.50 -18.27 -4.15
N HIS A 119 3.58 -19.03 -4.74
CA HIS A 119 3.69 -20.49 -4.74
C HIS A 119 5.06 -20.82 -5.34
N ARG A 120 6.01 -21.29 -4.52
CA ARG A 120 7.11 -22.07 -5.08
C ARG A 120 6.44 -23.28 -5.72
N CYS A 121 6.39 -23.34 -7.05
CA CYS A 121 6.62 -24.62 -7.68
C CYS A 121 7.98 -25.05 -7.13
N SER A 122 7.98 -26.05 -6.25
CA SER A 122 9.16 -26.74 -5.81
C SER A 122 9.89 -27.20 -7.06
N PHE A 123 10.86 -26.40 -7.51
CA PHE A 123 11.83 -26.85 -8.48
C PHE A 123 12.77 -27.79 -7.70
N GLU A 124 12.26 -28.98 -7.39
CA GLU A 124 13.09 -30.16 -7.19
C GLU A 124 13.82 -30.40 -8.51
N ARG A 125 14.87 -29.62 -8.78
CA ARG A 125 15.98 -30.15 -9.57
C ARG A 125 16.58 -31.23 -8.69
N LYS A 126 16.10 -32.44 -8.91
CA LYS A 126 16.79 -33.68 -8.60
C LYS A 126 18.23 -33.53 -9.13
N LEU A 127 19.14 -33.12 -8.25
CA LEU A 127 20.55 -33.45 -8.39
C LEU A 127 20.61 -34.96 -8.18
N LYS A 128 20.42 -35.72 -9.26
CA LYS A 128 20.92 -37.08 -9.33
C LYS A 128 22.30 -36.99 -9.93
N TYR A 129 23.28 -37.32 -9.09
CA TYR A 129 24.63 -37.71 -9.46
C TYR A 129 24.60 -38.82 -10.51
#